data_AF-A0A8T5BHV8-F1
#
_entry.id   AF-A0A8T5BHV8-F1
#
_cell.length_a   1.000
_cell.length_b   1.000
_cell.length_c   1.000
_cell.angle_alpha   90.00
_cell.angle_beta   90.00
_cell.angle_gamma   90.00
#
_symmetry.space_group_name_H-M   'P 1'
#
loop_
_entity.id
_entity.type
_entity.pdbx_description
1 polymer ?
#
loop_
_entity_poly.entity_id
_entity_poly.type
_entity_poly.pdbx_seq_one_letter_code
_entity_poly.pdbx_strand_id
1 'polypeptide(L)'
;MKAGSLVFVLFICITLVVSVVTPVVNFLGIESTDLSSSYQAQIMAYNFVKGSLVPFYGGYAYMFEAGLIFVLSLLILFFITLFLHVVYRIIGGSGPVLYASNHSGFLGN
;
A
#
# COMPACT_ATOMS: atom_id res chain seq x y z
N MET A 1 5.00 22.08 -6.96
CA MET A 1 4.70 21.06 -5.92
C MET A 1 3.21 21.11 -5.60
N LYS A 2 2.47 19.98 -5.54
CA LYS A 2 1.42 19.68 -4.53
C LYS A 2 0.35 18.62 -4.85
N ALA A 3 0.28 18.03 -6.05
CA ALA A 3 -0.71 16.95 -6.29
C ALA A 3 -0.24 15.58 -5.74
N GLY A 4 0.97 15.14 -6.09
CA GLY A 4 1.51 13.85 -5.62
C GLY A 4 1.72 13.76 -4.10
N SER A 5 2.01 14.90 -3.45
CA SER A 5 2.23 14.95 -2.00
C SER A 5 0.96 14.72 -1.20
N LEU A 6 -0.21 15.17 -1.67
CA LEU A 6 -1.47 15.05 -0.93
C LEU A 6 -2.03 13.62 -1.01
N VAL A 7 -1.93 12.99 -2.18
CA VAL A 7 -2.34 11.59 -2.38
C VAL A 7 -1.48 10.65 -1.54
N PHE A 8 -0.17 10.88 -1.47
CA PHE A 8 0.73 10.09 -0.62
C PHE A 8 0.41 10.25 0.87
N VAL A 9 0.16 11.48 1.34
CA VAL A 9 -0.23 11.72 2.74
C VAL A 9 -1.57 11.06 3.07
N LEU A 10 -2.54 11.13 2.15
CA LEU A 10 -3.84 10.48 2.31
C LEU A 10 -3.70 8.95 2.35
N PHE A 11 -2.85 8.38 1.48
CA PHE A 11 -2.52 6.96 1.52
C PHE A 11 -1.95 6.57 2.89
N ILE A 12 -0.89 7.25 3.36
CA ILE A 12 -0.28 6.96 4.67
C ILE A 12 -1.30 7.06 5.80
N CYS A 13 -2.15 8.08 5.79
CA CYS A 13 -3.16 8.29 6.82
C CYS A 13 -4.19 7.15 6.84
N ILE A 14 -4.72 6.76 5.67
CA ILE A 14 -5.68 5.65 5.55
C ILE A 14 -5.01 4.33 5.93
N THR A 15 -3.81 4.04 5.42
CA THR A 15 -3.07 2.81 5.74
C THR A 15 -2.78 2.73 7.23
N LEU A 16 -2.47 3.85 7.89
CA LEU A 16 -2.25 3.89 9.33
C LEU A 16 -3.53 3.53 10.09
N VAL A 17 -4.67 4.15 9.76
CA VAL A 17 -5.97 3.81 10.36
C VAL A 17 -6.31 2.34 10.16
N VAL A 18 -6.19 1.84 8.93
CA VAL A 18 -6.48 0.45 8.58
C VAL A 18 -5.56 -0.52 9.33
N SER A 19 -4.27 -0.21 9.43
CA SER A 19 -3.30 -1.04 10.14
C SER A 19 -3.60 -1.20 11.63
N VAL A 20 -4.31 -0.24 12.25
CA VAL A 20 -4.71 -0.31 13.66
C VAL A 20 -6.07 -1.00 13.82
N VAL A 21 -7.03 -0.70 12.95
CA VAL A 21 -8.40 -1.24 13.08
C VAL A 21 -8.44 -2.73 12.71
N THR A 22 -7.73 -3.14 11.67
CA THR A 22 -7.78 -4.52 11.16
C THR A 22 -7.36 -5.57 12.19
N PRO A 23 -6.23 -5.42 12.91
CA PRO A 23 -5.85 -6.39 13.94
C PRO A 23 -6.86 -6.49 15.08
N VAL A 24 -7.53 -5.39 15.44
CA VAL A 24 -8.59 -5.41 16.47
C VAL A 24 -9.77 -6.26 15.99
N VAL A 25 -10.20 -6.07 14.75
CA VAL A 25 -11.29 -6.83 14.13
C VAL A 25 -10.92 -8.32 14.00
N ASN A 26 -9.68 -8.62 13.59
CA ASN A 26 -9.16 -9.98 13.50
C ASN A 26 -9.03 -10.66 14.87
N PHE A 27 -8.61 -9.92 15.90
CA PHE A 27 -8.59 -10.40 17.27
C PHE A 27 -9.99 -10.74 17.80
N LEU A 28 -11.02 -9.99 17.39
CA LEU A 28 -12.42 -10.28 17.70
C LEU A 28 -13.00 -11.48 16.91
N GLY A 29 -12.20 -12.14 16.08
CA GLY A 29 -12.58 -13.35 15.36
C GLY A 29 -13.17 -13.10 13.97
N ILE A 30 -13.21 -11.86 13.51
CA ILE A 30 -13.64 -11.54 12.14
C ILE A 30 -12.40 -11.62 11.24
N GLU A 31 -12.33 -12.64 10.40
CA GLU A 31 -11.16 -12.88 9.56
C GLU A 31 -11.01 -11.85 8.45
N SER A 32 -9.77 -11.50 8.08
CA SER A 32 -9.47 -10.67 6.90
C SER A 32 -9.43 -11.53 5.63
N THR A 33 -10.54 -11.53 4.90
CA THR A 33 -10.77 -12.31 3.66
C THR A 33 -11.14 -11.38 2.51
N ASP A 34 -11.23 -11.89 1.28
CA ASP A 34 -11.61 -11.10 0.09
C ASP A 34 -13.00 -10.42 0.21
N LEU A 35 -13.83 -10.85 1.17
CA LEU A 35 -15.16 -10.27 1.43
C LEU A 35 -15.14 -9.20 2.53
N SER A 36 -14.24 -9.31 3.50
CA SER A 36 -14.20 -8.44 4.70
C SER A 36 -13.08 -7.40 4.64
N SER A 37 -12.16 -7.52 3.69
CA SER A 37 -10.97 -6.68 3.56
C SER A 37 -10.85 -6.07 2.17
N SER A 38 -10.41 -4.82 2.12
CA SER A 38 -10.27 -4.06 0.87
C SER A 38 -8.81 -3.95 0.41
N TYR A 39 -7.86 -4.29 1.28
CA TYR A 39 -6.42 -4.26 1.02
C TYR A 39 -5.84 -5.66 1.02
N GLN A 40 -5.15 -6.04 -0.07
CA GLN A 40 -4.40 -7.31 -0.11
C GLN A 40 -3.34 -7.41 1.00
N ALA A 41 -2.79 -6.29 1.46
CA ALA A 41 -1.89 -6.25 2.60
C ALA A 41 -2.54 -6.82 3.89
N GLN A 42 -3.86 -6.62 4.07
CA GLN A 42 -4.62 -7.16 5.22
C GLN A 42 -4.69 -8.69 5.14
N ILE A 43 -5.08 -9.22 3.99
CA ILE A 43 -5.20 -10.67 3.76
C ILE A 43 -3.84 -11.37 3.93
N MET A 44 -2.78 -10.80 3.34
CA MET A 44 -1.43 -11.35 3.46
C MET A 44 -0.92 -11.31 4.89
N ALA A 45 -1.11 -10.19 5.60
CA ALA A 45 -0.71 -10.06 7.00
C ALA A 45 -1.47 -11.06 7.90
N TYR A 46 -2.78 -11.17 7.71
CA TYR A 46 -3.64 -12.10 8.45
C TYR A 46 -3.22 -13.54 8.24
N ASN A 47 -3.04 -13.96 6.99
CA ASN A 47 -2.62 -15.32 6.67
C ASN A 47 -1.25 -15.65 7.26
N PHE A 48 -0.30 -14.70 7.23
CA PHE A 48 1.01 -14.88 7.87
C PHE A 48 0.89 -14.98 9.39
N VAL A 49 0.13 -14.08 10.03
CA VAL A 49 -0.07 -14.10 11.48
C VAL A 49 -0.77 -15.38 11.92
N LYS A 50 -1.87 -15.76 11.28
CA LYS A 50 -2.64 -16.97 11.59
C LYS A 50 -1.85 -18.25 11.33
N GLY A 51 -1.14 -18.33 10.21
CA GLY A 51 -0.39 -19.52 9.82
C GLY A 51 0.95 -19.68 10.55
N SER A 52 1.61 -18.58 10.93
CA SER A 52 2.98 -18.62 11.43
C SER A 52 3.15 -18.10 12.86
N LEU A 53 2.34 -17.16 13.35
CA LEU A 53 2.54 -16.56 14.68
C LEU A 53 1.52 -17.04 15.71
N VAL A 54 0.25 -17.22 15.34
CA VAL A 54 -0.80 -17.71 16.23
C VAL A 54 -0.45 -19.05 16.90
N PRO A 55 0.17 -20.04 16.22
CA PRO A 55 0.59 -21.29 16.87
C PRO A 55 1.59 -21.11 18.01
N PHE A 56 2.39 -20.03 18.02
CA PHE A 56 3.44 -19.81 19.02
C PHE A 56 3.05 -18.74 20.06
N TYR A 57 2.32 -17.71 19.65
CA TYR A 57 2.02 -16.53 20.47
C TYR A 57 0.53 -16.39 20.82
N GLY A 58 -0.34 -17.27 20.29
CA GLY A 58 -1.78 -17.21 20.53
C GLY A 58 -2.39 -15.87 20.10
N GLY A 59 -3.31 -15.34 20.90
CA GLY A 59 -3.98 -14.07 20.60
C GLY A 59 -3.05 -12.84 20.56
N TYR A 60 -1.88 -12.89 21.20
CA TYR A 60 -0.91 -11.79 21.15
C TYR A 60 -0.25 -11.64 19.76
N ALA A 61 -0.33 -12.67 18.92
CA ALA A 61 0.18 -12.66 17.55
C ALA A 61 -0.41 -11.51 16.70
N TYR A 62 -1.67 -11.13 16.96
CA TYR A 62 -2.36 -10.07 16.22
C TYR A 62 -1.74 -8.68 16.43
N MET A 63 -0.96 -8.46 17.50
CA MET A 63 -0.24 -7.19 17.68
C MET A 63 0.81 -6.94 16.58
N PHE A 64 1.36 -8.00 16.00
CA PHE A 64 2.33 -7.90 14.90
C PHE A 64 1.66 -7.59 13.55
N GLU A 65 0.37 -7.83 13.44
CA GLU A 65 -0.39 -7.65 12.21
C GLU A 65 -0.43 -6.18 11.78
N ALA A 66 -0.51 -5.24 12.71
CA ALA A 66 -0.48 -3.81 12.41
C ALA A 66 0.79 -3.41 11.63
N GLY A 67 1.95 -3.86 12.12
CA GLY A 67 3.24 -3.60 11.48
C GLY A 67 3.31 -4.24 10.10
N LEU A 68 2.84 -5.48 9.97
CA LEU A 68 2.83 -6.21 8.70
C LEU A 68 1.95 -5.53 7.66
N ILE A 69 0.72 -5.12 8.03
CA ILE A 69 -0.19 -4.41 7.12
C ILE A 69 0.45 -3.12 6.62
N PHE A 70 1.05 -2.34 7.52
CA PHE A 70 1.67 -1.07 7.16
C PHE A 70 2.86 -1.26 6.20
N VAL A 71 3.77 -2.19 6.52
CA VAL A 71 4.96 -2.48 5.70
C VAL A 71 4.57 -3.08 4.35
N LEU A 72 3.67 -4.06 4.32
CA LEU A 72 3.20 -4.68 3.08
C LEU A 72 2.48 -3.66 2.19
N SER A 73 1.68 -2.76 2.77
CA SER A 73 1.00 -1.71 2.01
C SER A 73 1.99 -0.78 1.32
N LEU A 74 3.08 -0.39 2.00
CA LEU A 74 4.14 0.41 1.40
C LEU A 74 4.88 -0.33 0.28
N LEU A 75 5.18 -1.62 0.49
CA LEU A 75 5.83 -2.46 -0.52
C LEU A 75 4.96 -2.63 -1.77
N ILE A 76 3.66 -2.91 -1.59
CA ILE A 76 2.70 -3.03 -2.70
C ILE A 76 2.59 -1.70 -3.44
N LEU A 77 2.47 -0.57 -2.73
CA LEU A 77 2.43 0.75 -3.35
C LEU A 77 3.68 1.02 -4.18
N PHE A 78 4.86 0.75 -3.62
CA PHE A 78 6.13 0.92 -4.32
C PHE A 78 6.20 0.04 -5.58
N PHE A 79 5.82 -1.23 -5.46
CA PHE A 79 5.84 -2.18 -6.57
C PHE A 79 4.88 -1.78 -7.69
N ILE A 80 3.63 -1.41 -7.35
CA ILE A 80 2.64 -0.95 -8.32
C ILE A 80 3.11 0.34 -9.00
N THR A 81 3.67 1.29 -8.24
CA THR A 81 4.18 2.56 -8.80
C THR A 81 5.30 2.30 -9.80
N LEU A 82 6.25 1.43 -9.46
CA LEU A 82 7.36 1.06 -10.33
C LEU A 82 6.87 0.30 -11.57
N PHE A 83 5.97 -0.65 -11.37
CA PHE A 83 5.37 -1.44 -12.45
C PHE A 83 4.63 -0.54 -13.45
N LEU A 84 3.77 0.36 -12.96
CA LEU A 84 3.02 1.29 -13.79
C LEU A 84 3.96 2.23 -14.56
N HIS A 85 5.06 2.67 -13.91
CA HIS A 85 6.08 3.48 -14.58
C HIS A 85 6.78 2.72 -15.70
N VAL A 86 7.13 1.45 -15.49
CA VAL A 86 7.73 0.59 -16.53
C VAL A 86 6.77 0.40 -17.70
N VAL A 87 5.51 0.08 -17.44
CA VAL A 87 4.47 -0.07 -18.47
C VAL A 87 4.28 1.22 -19.27
N TYR A 88 4.18 2.36 -18.58
CA TYR A 88 4.08 3.68 -19.22
C TYR A 88 5.25 3.94 -20.18
N ARG A 89 6.47 3.60 -19.75
CA ARG A 89 7.68 3.76 -20.56
C ARG A 89 7.69 2.82 -21.78
N ILE A 90 7.22 1.58 -21.64
CA ILE A 90 7.14 0.59 -22.73
C ILE A 90 6.15 1.05 -23.83
N ILE A 91 5.04 1.69 -23.46
CA ILE A 91 4.01 2.18 -24.40
C ILE A 91 4.49 3.42 -25.19
N GLY A 92 5.71 3.90 -24.97
CA GLY A 92 6.28 5.07 -25.65
C GLY A 92 6.12 6.38 -24.86
N GLY A 93 5.69 6.30 -23.61
CA GLY A 93 5.69 7.44 -22.70
C GLY A 93 7.12 7.91 -22.40
N SER A 94 7.47 9.11 -22.85
CA SER A 94 8.76 9.76 -22.56
C SER A 94 8.54 10.88 -21.54
N GLY A 95 8.74 10.57 -20.25
CA GLY A 95 8.64 11.54 -19.16
C GLY A 95 9.38 11.06 -17.90
N PRO A 96 10.16 11.91 -17.20
CA PRO A 96 10.77 11.56 -15.92
C PRO A 96 9.71 11.43 -14.82
N VAL A 97 9.95 10.55 -13.83
CA VAL A 97 9.05 10.25 -12.69
C VAL A 97 8.58 11.49 -11.91
N LEU A 98 9.27 12.63 -12.01
CA LEU A 98 9.04 13.82 -11.19
C LEU A 98 8.90 15.16 -11.95
N TYR A 99 8.78 15.19 -13.29
CA TYR A 99 8.64 16.48 -13.99
C TYR A 99 7.73 16.39 -15.22
N ALA A 100 6.45 16.72 -15.03
CA ALA A 100 5.55 17.14 -16.09
C ALA A 100 5.34 18.65 -15.97
N SER A 101 6.31 19.44 -16.44
CA SER A 101 6.12 20.84 -16.84
C SER A 101 7.43 21.42 -17.34
N ASN A 102 7.68 21.25 -18.63
CA ASN A 102 8.28 22.33 -19.41
C ASN A 102 7.73 22.29 -20.83
N HIS A 103 6.43 22.62 -20.93
CA HIS A 103 5.83 22.98 -22.19
C HIS A 103 6.08 24.49 -22.40
N SER A 104 7.22 24.84 -23.00
CA SER A 104 7.45 26.16 -23.61
C SER A 104 8.69 26.17 -24.51
N GLY A 105 8.60 25.51 -25.67
CA GLY A 105 9.11 26.11 -26.92
C GLY A 105 7.86 26.48 -27.71
N PHE A 106 7.32 27.70 -27.63
CA PHE A 106 7.93 28.94 -28.10
C PHE A 106 8.69 28.74 -29.41
N LEU A 107 7.94 28.83 -30.51
CA LEU A 107 8.27 29.63 -31.68
C LEU A 107 9.76 29.99 -31.79
N GLY A 108 10.50 29.22 -32.59
CA GLY A 108 11.87 29.52 -32.94
C GLY A 108 12.19 28.94 -34.32
N ASN A 109 12.14 29.83 -35.31
CA ASN A 109 12.39 29.70 -36.76
C ASN A 109 11.23 29.19 -37.62
#